data_AF-A0A2N1IGR8-F1
#
_entry.id   AF-A0A2N1IGR8-F1
#
_cell.length_a   1.000
_cell.length_b   1.000
_cell.length_c   1.000
_cell.angle_alpha   90.00
_cell.angle_beta   90.00
_cell.angle_gamma   90.00
#
_symmetry.space_group_name_H-M   'P 1'
#
loop_
_entity.id
_entity.type
_entity.pdbx_description
1 polymer ?
#
loop_
_entity_poly.entity_id
_entity_poly.type
_entity_poly.pdbx_seq_one_letter_code
_entity_poly.pdbx_strand_id
1 'polypeptide(L)' 'MSDLTNLYYDNVSGQYQAGEELQDVEEFNKSELVFLSGEELPRCWTDPHYRSHKR' A
#
# COMPACT_ATOMS: atom_id res chain seq x y z
N MET A 1 4.01 4.63 -11.74
CA MET A 1 3.19 3.42 -11.54
C MET A 1 3.99 2.34 -10.82
N SER A 2 4.54 2.65 -9.65
CA SER A 2 5.25 1.66 -8.81
C SER A 2 5.12 1.93 -7.32
N ASP A 3 4.31 2.93 -6.92
CA ASP A 3 4.36 3.49 -5.57
C ASP A 3 3.85 2.48 -4.53
N LEU A 4 2.84 1.66 -4.88
CA LEU A 4 2.33 0.59 -4.02
C LEU A 4 3.41 -0.44 -3.63
N THR A 5 4.22 -0.89 -4.59
CA THR A 5 5.18 -1.98 -4.39
C THR A 5 6.60 -1.50 -4.11
N ASN A 6 6.85 -0.20 -4.19
CA ASN A 6 8.16 0.36 -3.92
C ASN A 6 8.38 0.51 -2.41
N LEU A 7 9.37 -0.22 -1.90
CA LEU A 7 9.75 -0.31 -0.49
C LEU A 7 10.19 1.03 0.13
N TYR A 8 10.57 2.00 -0.71
CA TYR A 8 11.08 3.30 -0.26
C TYR A 8 10.02 4.41 -0.25
N TYR A 9 8.76 4.08 -0.58
CA TYR A 9 7.63 5.00 -0.45
C TYR A 9 6.63 4.43 0.55
N ASP A 10 6.29 5.21 1.55
CA ASP A 10 5.32 4.82 2.58
C ASP A 10 3.89 5.12 2.18
N ASN A 11 3.70 5.97 1.17
CA ASN A 11 2.39 6.39 0.68
C ASN A 11 2.08 5.80 -0.69
N VAL A 12 0.79 5.64 -0.98
CA VAL A 12 0.27 5.33 -2.30
C VAL A 12 -0.87 6.28 -2.65
N SER A 13 -0.89 6.77 -3.88
CA SER A 13 -2.03 7.53 -4.40
C SER A 13 -3.17 6.59 -4.73
N GLY A 14 -4.35 6.83 -4.15
CA GLY A 14 -5.56 6.05 -4.36
C GLY A 14 -6.79 6.95 -4.50
N GLN A 15 -7.92 6.36 -4.85
CA GLN A 15 -9.23 7.02 -4.86
C GLN A 15 -10.22 6.07 -4.21
N TYR A 16 -11.15 6.61 -3.44
CA TYR A 16 -12.26 5.82 -2.91
C TYR A 16 -13.23 5.45 -4.03
N GLN A 17 -13.65 4.19 -4.04
CA GLN A 17 -14.78 3.73 -4.84
C GLN A 17 -16.03 3.69 -3.96
N ALA A 18 -16.62 4.87 -3.75
CA ALA A 18 -17.83 5.02 -2.96
C ALA A 18 -18.86 5.82 -3.77
N GLY A 19 -20.09 5.29 -3.83
CA GLY A 19 -21.17 5.89 -4.62
C GLY A 19 -20.97 5.72 -6.13
N GLU A 20 -21.56 6.63 -6.91
CA GLU A 20 -21.56 6.58 -8.38
C GLU A 20 -20.53 7.56 -9.00
N GLU A 21 -19.97 8.47 -8.21
CA GLU A 21 -19.05 9.52 -8.68
C GLU A 21 -17.58 9.17 -8.39
N LEU A 22 -16.71 9.56 -9.32
CA LEU A 22 -15.26 9.46 -9.15
C LEU A 22 -14.81 10.45 -8.07
N GLN A 23 -14.11 9.94 -7.05
CA GLN A 23 -13.55 10.76 -5.98
C GLN A 23 -12.18 11.29 -6.34
N ASP A 24 -11.75 12.34 -5.65
CA ASP A 24 -10.41 12.90 -5.81
C ASP A 24 -9.32 11.91 -5.37
N VAL A 25 -8.13 12.08 -5.95
CA VAL A 25 -6.95 11.29 -5.56
C VAL A 25 -6.47 11.75 -4.19
N GLU A 26 -6.25 10.80 -3.28
CA GLU A 26 -5.68 11.01 -1.96
C GLU A 26 -4.43 10.15 -1.76
N GLU A 27 -3.57 10.55 -0.82
CA GLU A 27 -2.45 9.73 -0.37
C GLU A 27 -2.86 8.88 0.83
N PHE A 28 -2.55 7.58 0.74
CA PHE A 28 -2.82 6.61 1.80
C PHE A 28 -1.51 6.04 2.34
N ASN A 29 -1.40 5.95 3.66
CA ASN A 29 -0.26 5.28 4.28
C ASN A 29 -0.39 3.76 4.11
N LYS A 30 0.65 3.12 3.60
CA LYS A 30 0.69 1.67 3.39
C LYS A 30 0.47 0.85 4.67
N SER A 31 0.85 1.37 5.83
CA SER A 31 0.62 0.71 7.12
C SER A 31 -0.85 0.67 7.54
N GLU A 32 -1.70 1.49 6.92
CA GLU A 32 -3.14 1.55 7.20
C GLU A 32 -3.97 0.75 6.19
N LEU A 33 -3.31 0.15 5.17
CA LEU A 33 -3.97 -0.60 4.11
C LEU A 33 -4.00 -2.10 4.42
N VAL A 34 -5.18 -2.69 4.25
CA VAL A 34 -5.42 -4.13 4.33
C VAL A 34 -6.20 -4.61 3.11
N PHE A 35 -6.00 -5.87 2.72
CA PHE A 35 -6.87 -6.52 1.75
C PHE A 35 -8.26 -6.74 2.35
N LEU A 36 -9.26 -6.96 1.48
CA LEU A 36 -10.62 -7.30 1.92
C LEU A 36 -10.69 -8.62 2.70
N SER A 37 -9.64 -9.46 2.65
CA SER A 37 -9.47 -10.63 3.53
C SER A 37 -9.10 -10.25 4.97
N GLY A 38 -8.69 -9.01 5.23
CA GLY A 38 -8.13 -8.54 6.50
C GLY A 38 -6.61 -8.69 6.61
N GLU A 39 -5.94 -9.22 5.59
CA GLU A 39 -4.48 -9.34 5.57
C GLU A 39 -3.81 -7.99 5.28
N GLU A 40 -2.77 -7.67 6.04
CA GLU A 40 -1.91 -6.50 5.79
C GLU A 40 -1.15 -6.63 4.46
N LEU A 41 -0.58 -5.52 4.00
CA LEU A 41 0.29 -5.53 2.82
C LEU A 41 1.51 -6.46 3.02
N PRO A 42 2.00 -7.12 1.95
CA PRO A 42 3.21 -7.94 2.03
C PRO A 42 4.41 -7.12 2.52
N ARG A 43 5.16 -7.66 3.51
CA ARG A 43 6.39 -7.01 4.01
C ARG A 43 7.42 -6.73 2.91
N CYS A 44 7.42 -7.52 1.83
CA CYS A 44 8.28 -7.26 0.68
C CYS A 44 7.91 -6.01 -0.13
N TRP A 45 6.87 -5.26 0.25
CA TRP A 45 6.45 -3.99 -0.34
C TRP A 45 6.56 -2.80 0.63
N THR A 46 6.75 -3.08 1.92
CA THR A 46 6.76 -2.08 3.01
C THR A 46 8.05 -2.07 3.83
N ASP A 47 8.86 -3.13 3.78
CA ASP A 47 10.09 -3.26 4.56
C ASP A 47 11.31 -3.51 3.64
N PRO A 48 12.19 -2.50 3.44
CA PRO A 48 13.44 -2.64 2.68
C PRO A 48 14.35 -3.77 3.18
N HIS A 49 14.27 -4.14 4.47
CA HIS A 49 15.07 -5.17 5.12
C HIS A 49 14.37 -6.54 5.16
N TYR A 50 13.21 -6.68 4.53
CA TYR A 50 12.46 -7.95 4.48
C TYR A 50 13.33 -9.14 4.02
N ARG A 51 14.23 -8.93 3.05
CA ARG A 51 15.11 -9.98 2.51
C ARG A 51 16.35 -10.25 3.36
N SER A 52 16.72 -9.37 4.27
CA SER A 52 17.91 -9.51 5.11
C SER A 52 17.77 -10.62 6.16
N HIS A 53 16.54 -11.07 6.43
CA HIS A 53 16.22 -12.09 7.43
C HIS A 53 16.37 -13.54 6.94
N LYS A 54 16.75 -13.78 5.68
CA LYS A 54 17.02 -15.13 5.17
C LYS A 54 18.48 -15.51 5.43
N ARG A 55 18.71 -16.24 6.53
CA ARG A 55 19.90 -17.09 6.73
C ARG A 55 19.49 -18.55 6.66
#